data_AF-A0A7K4IGS2-F1
#
_entry.id   AF-A0A7K4IGS2-F1
#
_cell.length_a   1.000
_cell.length_b   1.000
_cell.length_c   1.000
_cell.angle_alpha   90.00
_cell.angle_beta   90.00
_cell.angle_gamma   90.00
#
_symmetry.space_group_name_H-M   'P 1'
#
loop_
_entity.id
_entity.type
_entity.pdbx_description
1 polymer ?
#
loop_
_entity_poly.entity_id
_entity_poly.type
_entity_poly.pdbx_seq_one_letter_code
_entity_poly.pdbx_strand_id
1 'polypeptide(L)'
;MPGEKKVVEDSSSGSGHYLFKVTIVGPDDSLLAETLRMCTEKVVAVDGIKITSTKTQVDGSDVRTVMMSPGREAQSLLLSLTFKGATAAIIVMRDADPEVEAHYRNEIREKIGAGYPTRVFLTGPRVTTKKKQEFLRLLDELTEEMLLQRKAKTRER
;
A
#
# COMPACT_ATOMS: atom_id res chain seq x y z
N MET A 1 -46.84 4.36 -34.15
CA MET A 1 -45.41 4.71 -34.25
C MET A 1 -44.77 4.46 -32.90
N PRO A 2 -43.66 3.71 -32.84
CA PRO A 2 -42.98 3.36 -31.61
C PRO A 2 -42.06 4.52 -31.19
N GLY A 3 -42.23 5.01 -29.97
CA GLY A 3 -41.34 5.99 -29.34
C GLY A 3 -40.35 5.26 -28.43
N GLU A 4 -39.08 5.56 -28.64
CA GLU A 4 -37.88 4.91 -28.10
C GLU A 4 -37.95 4.57 -26.60
N LYS A 5 -37.77 3.28 -26.28
CA LYS A 5 -37.23 2.91 -24.98
C LYS A 5 -35.74 3.19 -25.01
N LYS A 6 -35.35 4.27 -24.32
CA LYS A 6 -33.97 4.62 -24.00
C LYS A 6 -33.29 3.40 -23.39
N VAL A 7 -32.28 2.88 -24.09
CA VAL A 7 -31.37 1.85 -23.60
C VAL A 7 -30.79 2.39 -22.30
N VAL A 8 -31.16 1.76 -21.19
CA VAL A 8 -30.40 1.90 -19.95
C VAL A 8 -29.12 1.11 -20.22
N GLU A 9 -28.05 1.82 -20.54
CA GLU A 9 -26.71 1.25 -20.49
C GLU A 9 -26.49 0.83 -19.04
N ASP A 10 -26.72 -0.47 -18.81
CA ASP A 10 -26.32 -1.15 -17.60
C ASP A 10 -24.79 -1.19 -17.62
N SER A 11 -24.17 -0.10 -17.14
CA SER A 11 -22.74 -0.01 -16.92
C SER A 11 -22.36 -0.94 -15.77
N SER A 12 -22.38 -2.23 -16.07
CA SER A 12 -21.95 -3.34 -15.22
C SER A 12 -20.43 -3.35 -15.04
N SER A 13 -19.84 -2.20 -14.71
CA SER A 13 -18.48 -2.16 -14.16
C SER A 13 -18.55 -2.73 -12.74
N GLY A 14 -18.41 -4.05 -12.63
CA GLY A 14 -18.64 -4.78 -11.39
C GLY A 14 -17.94 -4.14 -10.20
N SER A 15 -18.73 -3.75 -9.19
CA SER A 15 -18.24 -3.31 -7.88
C SER A 15 -17.56 -4.49 -7.20
N GLY A 16 -16.25 -4.61 -7.41
CA GLY A 16 -15.43 -5.63 -6.75
C GLY A 16 -14.98 -5.17 -5.37
N HIS A 17 -14.90 -6.10 -4.42
CA HIS A 17 -14.24 -5.87 -3.14
C HIS A 17 -12.80 -6.39 -3.21
N TYR A 18 -11.83 -5.50 -3.01
CA TYR A 18 -10.41 -5.83 -3.08
C TYR A 18 -9.74 -5.64 -1.72
N LEU A 19 -8.82 -6.55 -1.40
CA LEU A 19 -7.92 -6.44 -0.26
C LEU A 19 -6.49 -6.40 -0.76
N PHE A 20 -5.81 -5.29 -0.56
CA PHE A 20 -4.40 -5.15 -0.83
C PHE A 20 -3.61 -5.08 0.46
N LYS A 21 -2.39 -5.62 0.39
CA LYS A 21 -1.46 -5.62 1.50
C LYS A 21 -0.18 -4.91 1.07
N VAL A 22 0.15 -3.85 1.78
CA VAL A 22 1.31 -3.00 1.52
C VAL A 22 2.27 -3.15 2.68
N THR A 23 3.52 -3.51 2.39
CA THR A 23 4.57 -3.55 3.42
C THR A 23 5.25 -2.19 3.49
N ILE A 24 5.37 -1.62 4.68
CA ILE A 24 6.05 -0.35 4.93
C ILE A 24 7.38 -0.65 5.64
N VAL A 25 8.50 -0.37 4.97
CA VAL A 25 9.85 -0.65 5.46
C VAL A 25 10.69 0.62 5.51
N GLY A 26 11.74 0.63 6.33
CA GLY A 26 12.63 1.78 6.47
C GLY A 26 13.58 1.62 7.65
N PRO A 27 14.58 2.50 7.78
CA PRO A 27 15.66 2.34 8.75
C PRO A 27 15.28 2.72 10.19
N ASP A 28 14.18 3.45 10.38
CA ASP A 28 13.79 4.09 11.63
C ASP A 28 12.36 3.69 12.04
N ASP A 29 12.24 2.91 13.11
CA ASP A 29 10.97 2.42 13.66
C ASP A 29 10.03 3.55 14.12
N SER A 30 10.59 4.66 14.59
CA SER A 30 9.81 5.82 14.99
C SER A 30 9.18 6.49 13.77
N LEU A 31 9.95 6.59 12.68
CA LEU A 31 9.50 7.14 11.42
C LEU A 31 8.40 6.30 10.77
N LEU A 32 8.57 4.98 10.82
CA LEU A 32 7.57 4.03 10.34
C LEU A 32 6.27 4.16 11.14
N ALA A 33 6.36 4.29 12.46
CA ALA A 33 5.19 4.53 13.33
C ALA A 33 4.46 5.83 12.98
N GLU A 34 5.21 6.92 12.83
CA GLU A 34 4.67 8.22 12.44
C GLU A 34 3.99 8.15 11.07
N THR A 35 4.60 7.43 10.13
CA THR A 35 4.05 7.24 8.78
C THR A 35 2.73 6.48 8.81
N LEU A 36 2.64 5.37 9.55
CA LEU A 36 1.37 4.65 9.71
C LEU A 36 0.27 5.52 10.36
N ARG A 37 0.65 6.38 11.32
CA ARG A 37 -0.28 7.32 11.96
C ARG A 37 -0.78 8.43 11.02
N MET A 38 -0.10 8.67 9.89
CA MET A 38 -0.61 9.60 8.87
C MET A 38 -1.94 9.11 8.26
N CYS A 39 -2.12 7.79 8.15
CA CYS A 39 -3.34 7.19 7.59
C CYS A 39 -4.49 7.13 8.60
N THR A 40 -4.20 6.79 9.85
CA THR A 40 -5.20 6.71 10.91
C THR A 40 -4.54 6.64 12.28
N GLU A 41 -5.25 7.10 13.29
CA GLU A 41 -4.84 6.98 14.69
C GLU A 41 -4.92 5.54 15.21
N LYS A 42 -5.67 4.67 14.51
CA LYS A 42 -5.84 3.27 14.87
C LYS A 42 -4.71 2.41 14.29
N VAL A 43 -3.59 2.36 15.00
CA VAL A 43 -2.48 1.44 14.73
C VAL A 43 -2.49 0.34 15.78
N VAL A 44 -2.56 -0.92 15.33
CA VAL A 44 -2.48 -2.10 16.20
C VAL A 44 -1.06 -2.62 16.15
N ALA A 45 -0.49 -3.00 17.30
CA ALA A 45 0.80 -3.67 17.37
C ALA A 45 0.60 -5.14 17.76
N VAL A 46 1.17 -6.05 17.00
CA VAL A 46 1.18 -7.50 17.29
C VAL A 46 2.60 -7.99 17.12
N ASP A 47 3.22 -8.44 18.21
CA ASP A 47 4.56 -9.03 18.23
C ASP A 47 5.63 -8.24 17.44
N GLY A 48 5.68 -6.92 17.68
CA GLY A 48 6.63 -6.01 17.03
C GLY A 48 6.21 -5.54 15.64
N ILE A 49 5.09 -6.00 15.08
CA ILE A 49 4.55 -5.54 13.81
C ILE A 49 3.44 -4.53 14.05
N LYS A 50 3.56 -3.35 13.44
CA LYS A 50 2.51 -2.33 13.43
C LYS A 50 1.63 -2.52 12.21
N ILE A 51 0.32 -2.56 12.42
CA ILE A 51 -0.69 -2.84 11.41
C ILE A 51 -1.73 -1.73 11.43
N THR A 52 -2.09 -1.27 10.25
CA THR A 52 -3.23 -0.36 10.06
C THR A 52 -3.94 -0.65 8.75
N SER A 53 -5.14 -0.10 8.55
CA SER A 53 -5.86 -0.25 7.29
C SER A 53 -6.67 0.98 6.94
N THR A 54 -6.74 1.28 5.64
CA THR A 54 -7.62 2.29 5.05
C THR A 54 -8.66 1.63 4.14
N LYS A 55 -9.76 2.33 3.90
CA LYS A 55 -10.76 1.96 2.91
C LYS A 55 -10.92 3.13 1.94
N THR A 56 -10.87 2.85 0.66
CA THR A 56 -11.04 3.83 -0.42
C THR A 56 -11.92 3.23 -1.50
N GLN A 57 -12.54 4.10 -2.29
CA GLN A 57 -13.29 3.69 -3.47
C GLN A 57 -12.48 4.09 -4.70
N VAL A 58 -12.18 3.12 -5.57
CA VAL A 58 -11.37 3.33 -6.78
C VAL A 58 -12.09 2.68 -7.95
N ASP A 59 -12.44 3.44 -8.99
CA ASP A 59 -13.21 2.98 -10.14
C ASP A 59 -14.46 2.17 -9.76
N GLY A 60 -15.27 2.69 -8.84
CA GLY A 60 -16.48 2.03 -8.33
C GLY A 60 -16.23 0.74 -7.54
N SER A 61 -14.98 0.35 -7.31
CA SER A 61 -14.58 -0.81 -6.51
C SER A 61 -14.26 -0.39 -5.08
N ASP A 62 -14.67 -1.20 -4.11
CA ASP A 62 -14.32 -1.00 -2.71
C ASP A 62 -12.95 -1.62 -2.45
N VAL A 63 -11.97 -0.80 -2.10
CA VAL A 63 -10.61 -1.24 -1.85
C VAL A 63 -10.25 -1.05 -0.39
N ARG A 64 -9.85 -2.15 0.26
CA ARG A 64 -9.25 -2.12 1.58
C ARG A 64 -7.75 -2.31 1.44
N THR A 65 -6.98 -1.36 1.97
CA THR A 65 -5.52 -1.43 1.97
C THR A 65 -5.03 -1.64 3.39
N VAL A 66 -4.38 -2.78 3.64
CA VAL A 66 -3.75 -3.12 4.92
C VAL A 66 -2.27 -2.80 4.83
N MET A 67 -1.78 -1.95 5.72
CA MET A 67 -0.37 -1.59 5.82
C MET A 67 0.25 -2.28 7.02
N MET A 68 1.41 -2.91 6.80
CA MET A 68 2.15 -3.61 7.84
C MET A 68 3.59 -3.10 7.87
N SER A 69 4.07 -2.74 9.05
CA SER A 69 5.45 -2.32 9.26
C SER A 69 6.09 -3.15 10.37
N PRO A 70 7.12 -3.96 10.06
CA PRO A 70 7.88 -4.65 11.08
C PRO A 70 8.81 -3.67 11.79
N GLY A 71 8.73 -3.58 13.12
CA GLY A 71 9.76 -2.93 13.91
C GLY A 71 11.00 -3.82 14.05
N ARG A 72 12.11 -3.27 14.54
CA ARG A 72 13.37 -4.00 14.79
C ARG A 72 13.22 -5.17 15.76
N GLU A 73 12.24 -5.10 16.66
CA GLU A 73 11.94 -6.15 17.64
C GLU A 73 11.09 -7.29 17.06
N ALA A 74 10.60 -7.17 15.82
CA ALA A 74 9.81 -8.22 15.20
C ALA A 74 10.66 -9.48 15.03
N GLN A 75 10.20 -10.59 15.59
CA GLN A 75 10.88 -11.88 15.43
C GLN A 75 10.95 -12.25 13.94
N SER A 76 12.04 -12.89 13.50
CA SER A 76 12.31 -13.19 12.09
C SER A 76 11.20 -13.96 11.37
N LEU A 77 10.50 -14.86 12.08
CA LEU A 77 9.35 -15.59 11.55
C LEU A 77 8.16 -14.66 11.25
N LEU A 78 7.93 -13.69 12.12
CA LEU A 78 6.84 -12.71 12.00
C LEU A 78 7.16 -11.65 10.95
N LEU A 79 8.44 -11.28 10.79
CA LEU A 79 8.91 -10.46 9.67
C LEU A 79 8.50 -11.09 8.34
N SER A 80 8.64 -12.41 8.19
CA SER A 80 8.19 -13.10 6.97
C SER A 80 6.68 -12.95 6.73
N LEU A 81 5.87 -12.79 7.79
CA LEU A 81 4.44 -12.53 7.66
C LEU A 81 4.13 -11.12 7.16
N THR A 82 4.97 -10.11 7.35
CA THR A 82 4.71 -8.78 6.74
C THR A 82 4.85 -8.84 5.23
N PHE A 83 5.83 -9.60 4.72
CA PHE A 83 6.07 -9.77 3.29
C PHE A 83 5.16 -10.82 2.64
N LYS A 84 4.78 -11.89 3.36
CA LYS A 84 3.95 -12.97 2.80
C LYS A 84 2.58 -12.45 2.35
N GLY A 85 2.30 -12.56 1.05
CA GLY A 85 1.06 -12.09 0.44
C GLY A 85 0.95 -10.57 0.32
N ALA A 86 2.03 -9.81 0.59
CA ALA A 86 2.09 -8.41 0.23
C ALA A 86 2.04 -8.26 -1.29
N THR A 87 1.31 -7.24 -1.75
CA THR A 87 1.11 -6.93 -3.17
C THR A 87 1.78 -5.62 -3.58
N ALA A 88 2.42 -4.93 -2.63
CA ALA A 88 3.23 -3.75 -2.86
C ALA A 88 4.13 -3.46 -1.64
N ALA A 89 5.07 -2.55 -1.81
CA ALA A 89 5.88 -2.02 -0.72
C ALA A 89 6.10 -0.51 -0.82
N ILE A 90 6.27 0.15 0.33
CA ILE A 90 6.72 1.54 0.44
C ILE A 90 7.95 1.59 1.33
N ILE A 91 9.04 2.13 0.80
CA ILE A 91 10.27 2.41 1.53
C ILE A 91 10.16 3.83 2.09
N VAL A 92 10.25 3.97 3.41
CA VAL A 92 10.13 5.25 4.10
C VAL A 92 11.51 5.66 4.61
N MET A 93 11.94 6.86 4.23
CA MET A 93 13.24 7.41 4.64
C MET A 93 13.07 8.90 4.97
N ARG A 94 14.00 9.45 5.77
CA ARG A 94 14.01 10.90 6.03
C ARG A 94 14.46 11.65 4.79
N ASP A 95 15.60 11.24 4.26
CA ASP A 95 16.26 11.86 3.12
C ASP A 95 16.58 10.80 2.06
N ALA A 96 16.87 11.25 0.85
CA ALA A 96 17.25 10.37 -0.24
C ALA A 96 18.64 9.79 0.02
N ASP A 97 18.72 8.46 0.14
CA ASP A 97 19.96 7.73 0.28
C ASP A 97 19.93 6.53 -0.68
N PRO A 98 20.71 6.55 -1.77
CA PRO A 98 20.70 5.48 -2.77
C PRO A 98 21.12 4.12 -2.22
N GLU A 99 22.02 4.06 -1.24
CA GLU A 99 22.51 2.81 -0.68
C GLU A 99 21.44 2.15 0.19
N VAL A 100 20.79 2.96 1.04
CA VAL A 100 19.67 2.51 1.88
C VAL A 100 18.48 2.11 1.01
N GLU A 101 18.15 2.88 -0.02
CA GLU A 101 17.09 2.54 -0.96
C GLU A 101 17.39 1.20 -1.66
N ALA A 102 18.61 1.03 -2.19
CA ALA A 102 19.02 -0.20 -2.86
C ALA A 102 18.93 -1.41 -1.93
N HIS A 103 19.35 -1.27 -0.67
CA HIS A 103 19.23 -2.31 0.34
C HIS A 103 17.77 -2.78 0.49
N TYR A 104 16.84 -1.85 0.77
CA TYR A 104 15.44 -2.21 0.95
C TYR A 104 14.77 -2.72 -0.33
N ARG A 105 15.12 -2.16 -1.50
CA ARG A 105 14.61 -2.68 -2.78
C ARG A 105 15.03 -4.12 -3.02
N ASN A 106 16.28 -4.47 -2.69
CA ASN A 106 16.78 -5.83 -2.81
C ASN A 106 16.04 -6.77 -1.84
N GLU A 107 15.87 -6.36 -0.59
CA GLU A 107 15.11 -7.13 0.41
C GLU A 107 13.65 -7.36 -0.04
N ILE A 108 12.99 -6.32 -0.56
CA ILE A 108 11.62 -6.41 -1.10
C ILE A 108 11.58 -7.37 -2.29
N ARG A 109 12.57 -7.30 -3.20
CA ARG A 109 12.65 -8.18 -4.36
C ARG A 109 12.80 -9.64 -3.95
N GLU A 110 13.62 -9.92 -2.93
CA GLU A 110 13.85 -11.27 -2.40
C GLU A 110 12.61 -11.82 -1.69
N LYS A 111 11.90 -10.98 -0.92
CA LYS A 111 10.81 -11.43 -0.05
C LYS A 111 9.41 -11.38 -0.67
N ILE A 112 9.12 -10.37 -1.52
CA ILE A 112 7.82 -10.20 -2.18
C ILE A 112 7.90 -10.67 -3.64
N GLY A 113 8.99 -10.32 -4.34
CA GLY A 113 9.20 -10.62 -5.75
C GLY A 113 9.31 -9.35 -6.62
N ALA A 114 9.96 -9.47 -7.78
CA ALA A 114 10.26 -8.34 -8.67
C ALA A 114 9.04 -7.71 -9.37
N GLY A 115 7.90 -8.41 -9.39
CA GLY A 115 6.69 -7.99 -10.13
C GLY A 115 5.71 -7.12 -9.34
N TYR A 116 6.08 -6.67 -8.15
CA TYR A 116 5.20 -5.89 -7.27
C TYR A 116 5.64 -4.42 -7.18
N PRO A 117 4.70 -3.47 -7.24
CA PRO A 117 5.04 -2.05 -7.22
C PRO A 117 5.69 -1.66 -5.88
N THR A 118 6.82 -0.98 -5.99
CA THR A 118 7.59 -0.47 -4.85
C THR A 118 7.77 1.03 -5.01
N ARG A 119 7.40 1.80 -3.98
CA ARG A 119 7.55 3.27 -3.94
C ARG A 119 8.50 3.69 -2.82
N VAL A 120 9.04 4.90 -2.96
CA VAL A 120 9.87 5.53 -1.94
C VAL A 120 9.14 6.78 -1.45
N PHE A 121 9.02 6.93 -0.14
CA PHE A 121 8.43 8.09 0.50
C PHE A 121 9.46 8.77 1.39
N LEU A 122 9.75 10.04 1.08
CA LEU A 122 10.70 10.86 1.83
C LEU A 122 9.94 11.77 2.78
N THR A 123 10.08 11.54 4.09
CA THR A 123 9.38 12.32 5.11
C THR A 123 10.00 13.70 5.30
N GLY A 124 11.30 13.85 5.03
CA GLY A 124 12.10 14.97 5.52
C GLY A 124 12.29 14.91 7.04
N PRO A 125 12.74 16.01 7.66
CA PRO A 125 13.08 16.06 9.08
C PRO A 125 11.86 15.95 10.00
N ARG A 126 10.66 16.32 9.53
CA ARG A 126 9.42 16.33 10.31
C ARG A 126 8.21 15.94 9.47
N VAL A 127 7.32 15.16 10.05
CA VAL A 127 6.01 14.85 9.47
C VAL A 127 5.10 16.07 9.60
N THR A 128 4.77 16.68 8.47
CA THR A 128 3.87 17.83 8.36
C THR A 128 2.55 17.44 7.72
N THR A 129 1.53 18.29 7.79
CA THR A 129 0.26 18.09 7.07
C THR A 129 0.49 17.91 5.56
N LYS A 130 1.43 18.67 4.99
CA LYS A 130 1.82 18.51 3.59
C LYS A 130 2.37 17.11 3.31
N LYS A 131 3.26 16.60 4.17
CA LYS A 131 3.81 15.24 4.05
C LYS A 131 2.76 14.16 4.21
N LYS A 132 1.79 14.36 5.11
CA LYS A 132 0.61 13.49 5.21
C LYS A 132 -0.18 13.44 3.91
N GLN A 133 -0.44 14.59 3.28
CA GLN A 133 -1.14 14.64 1.99
C GLN A 133 -0.34 13.96 0.87
N GLU A 134 0.97 14.19 0.81
CA GLU A 134 1.88 13.51 -0.14
C GLU A 134 1.84 11.99 0.04
N PHE A 135 1.87 11.50 1.28
CA PHE A 135 1.81 10.07 1.58
C PHE A 135 0.48 9.45 1.18
N LEU A 136 -0.65 10.10 1.50
CA LEU A 136 -1.98 9.61 1.14
C LEU A 136 -2.16 9.54 -0.37
N ARG A 137 -1.71 10.56 -1.10
CA ARG A 137 -1.72 10.56 -2.56
C ARG A 137 -0.87 9.42 -3.14
N LEU A 138 0.33 9.20 -2.61
CA LEU A 138 1.19 8.09 -3.01
C LEU A 138 0.50 6.73 -2.78
N LEU A 139 -0.21 6.59 -1.65
CA LEU A 139 -0.96 5.38 -1.33
C LEU A 139 -2.16 5.17 -2.28
N ASP A 140 -2.86 6.23 -2.65
CA ASP A 140 -3.97 6.18 -3.60
C ASP A 140 -3.48 5.77 -5.00
N GLU A 141 -2.42 6.43 -5.50
CA GLU A 141 -1.79 6.09 -6.79
C GLU A 141 -1.28 4.64 -6.81
N LEU A 142 -0.68 4.17 -5.71
CA LEU A 142 -0.25 2.78 -5.56
C LEU A 142 -1.44 1.80 -5.55
N THR A 143 -2.55 2.18 -4.91
CA THR A 143 -3.75 1.36 -4.81
C THR A 143 -4.44 1.21 -6.17
N GLU A 144 -4.50 2.29 -6.94
CA GLU A 144 -4.99 2.29 -8.32
C GLU A 144 -4.14 1.38 -9.22
N GLU A 145 -2.81 1.50 -9.16
CA GLU A 145 -1.90 0.62 -9.91
C GLU A 145 -2.13 -0.85 -9.56
N MET A 146 -2.22 -1.19 -8.28
CA MET A 146 -2.50 -2.58 -7.83
C MET A 146 -3.84 -3.09 -8.34
N LEU A 147 -4.87 -2.24 -8.37
CA LEU A 147 -6.20 -2.59 -8.88
C LEU A 147 -6.16 -2.89 -10.38
N LEU A 148 -5.48 -2.05 -11.16
CA LEU A 148 -5.31 -2.25 -12.61
C LEU A 148 -4.54 -3.54 -12.89
N GLN A 149 -3.43 -3.78 -12.20
CA GLN A 149 -2.67 -5.02 -12.32
C GLN A 149 -3.51 -6.26 -11.97
N ARG A 150 -4.36 -6.17 -10.94
CA ARG A 150 -5.24 -7.28 -10.53
C ARG A 150 -6.33 -7.54 -11.57
N LYS A 151 -6.96 -6.49 -12.10
CA LYS A 151 -7.98 -6.60 -13.16
C LYS A 151 -7.39 -7.18 -14.45
N ALA A 152 -6.17 -6.78 -14.83
CA ALA A 152 -5.47 -7.32 -16.00
C ALA A 152 -5.21 -8.84 -15.87
N LYS A 153 -4.67 -9.29 -14.74
CA LYS A 153 -4.41 -10.72 -14.47
C LYS A 153 -5.67 -11.58 -14.46
N THR A 154 -6.83 -11.02 -14.11
CA THR A 154 -8.10 -11.74 -14.15
C THR A 154 -8.65 -11.88 -15.57
N ARG A 155 -8.39 -10.93 -16.47
CA ARG A 155 -8.84 -11.00 -17.87
C ARG A 155 -8.05 -11.99 -18.73
N GLU A 156 -6.84 -12.34 -18.30
CA GLU A 156 -5.96 -13.30 -18.99
C GLU A 156 -6.18 -14.76 -18.55
N ARG A 157 -7.09 -15.02 -17.60
CA ARG A 157 -7.47 -16.36 -17.11
C ARG A 157 -8.84 -16.75 -17.62
#